data_AF-A0A5C7M9T9-F1
#
_entry.id   AF-A0A5C7M9T9-F1
#
_cell.length_a   1.000
_cell.length_b   1.000
_cell.length_c   1.000
_cell.angle_alpha   90.00
_cell.angle_beta   90.00
_cell.angle_gamma   90.00
#
_symmetry.space_group_name_H-M   'P 1'
#
loop_
_entity.id
_entity.type
_entity.pdbx_description
1 polymer ?
#
loop_
_entity_poly.entity_id
_entity_poly.type
_entity_poly.pdbx_seq_one_letter_code
_entity_poly.pdbx_strand_id
1 'polypeptide(L)'
;MATKKFTGNAAATFDTWTYQVVTFSSTSAHGITINGKTVGITLGTGYTAATAADAIQALLAASTYGEFLDYTWTVSTDTITATAKVAGVSGDMAKASGVSTNATLTHTVTATGPNFLDDAANWTGSTLPANNDTIVFDQFSPSALYGLDALASLTGLTFDIENFANSIGLPAVRGGANNFDPNSGGGYPEYRRRAMYLNASTPTLNIGRGDQLPARVYIEFGSSCDPAAINVFGSQDPPAGDRVTINLYGKTGMDALNVTQGSVGVAAEIGQVGGFTVVRVGAEDSPQTDAFVLFGAGATVPSVENQSGRTESGATITALTLRQRAIQHRQTGGDLTAATLQGGRTIIETNATMVLNASGTAVVDCSRDPRPKTISATSTFEDDAALIDPAGTVTTMSCTFAGNSLKRSDLGPSTVVTRP
;
A
#
# COMPACT_ATOMS: atom_id res chain seq x y z
N MET A 1 -10.34 -28.61 -2.71
CA MET A 1 -9.56 -27.95 -1.64
C MET A 1 -8.30 -28.77 -1.42
N ALA A 2 -7.22 -28.33 -2.05
CA ALA A 2 -5.87 -28.78 -1.77
C ALA A 2 -5.09 -27.65 -1.08
N THR A 3 -4.01 -28.01 -0.39
CA THR A 3 -3.02 -27.04 0.07
C THR A 3 -2.02 -26.80 -1.05
N LYS A 4 -1.85 -25.54 -1.44
CA LYS A 4 -0.93 -25.06 -2.48
C LYS A 4 0.13 -24.19 -1.83
N LYS A 5 1.35 -24.71 -1.73
CA LYS A 5 2.48 -23.90 -1.26
C LYS A 5 3.19 -23.25 -2.43
N PHE A 6 3.57 -21.99 -2.27
CA PHE A 6 4.41 -21.28 -3.23
C PHE A 6 5.88 -21.65 -2.99
N THR A 7 6.52 -22.35 -3.93
CA THR A 7 7.84 -22.95 -3.77
C THR A 7 8.93 -22.30 -4.61
N GLY A 8 8.58 -21.55 -5.65
CA GLY A 8 9.59 -20.83 -6.45
C GLY A 8 10.46 -21.69 -7.37
N ASN A 9 9.99 -22.86 -7.81
CA ASN A 9 10.83 -23.78 -8.59
C ASN A 9 10.94 -23.43 -10.09
N ALA A 10 10.21 -22.44 -10.59
CA ALA A 10 10.23 -22.06 -11.99
C ALA A 10 11.61 -21.52 -12.41
N ALA A 11 12.07 -21.93 -13.59
CA ALA A 11 13.30 -21.43 -14.16
C ALA A 11 13.15 -19.96 -14.59
N ALA A 12 14.14 -19.15 -14.22
CA ALA A 12 14.16 -17.74 -14.60
C ALA A 12 14.45 -17.59 -16.10
N THR A 13 13.62 -16.81 -16.80
CA THR A 13 13.81 -16.47 -18.22
C THR A 13 13.93 -14.96 -18.41
N PHE A 14 14.63 -14.53 -19.45
CA PHE A 14 14.77 -13.11 -19.76
C PHE A 14 13.53 -12.59 -20.48
N ASP A 15 12.98 -11.49 -19.98
CA ASP A 15 11.93 -10.75 -20.67
C ASP A 15 12.48 -10.18 -21.99
N THR A 16 11.82 -10.47 -23.11
CA THR A 16 12.28 -10.03 -24.43
C THR A 16 11.14 -9.39 -25.22
N TRP A 17 11.43 -8.23 -25.81
CA TRP A 17 10.53 -7.48 -26.65
C TRP A 17 11.20 -7.16 -27.99
N THR A 18 10.41 -7.08 -29.05
CA THR A 18 10.87 -6.58 -30.35
C THR A 18 10.05 -5.39 -30.80
N TYR A 19 10.73 -4.38 -31.33
CA TYR A 19 10.13 -3.22 -31.97
C TYR A 19 10.58 -3.18 -33.43
N GLN A 20 9.68 -3.50 -34.35
CA GLN A 20 9.95 -3.52 -35.78
C GLN A 20 9.43 -2.25 -36.46
N VAL A 21 10.31 -1.56 -37.18
CA VAL A 21 9.95 -0.42 -38.03
C VAL A 21 9.54 -0.95 -39.41
N VAL A 22 8.26 -0.83 -39.79
CA VAL A 22 7.73 -1.45 -41.01
C VAL A 22 7.69 -0.47 -42.18
N THR A 23 7.03 0.67 -41.99
CA THR A 23 6.99 1.77 -42.97
C THR A 23 7.18 3.11 -42.25
N PHE A 24 7.50 4.17 -42.98
CA PHE A 24 7.57 5.51 -42.39
C PHE A 24 7.13 6.53 -43.44
N SER A 25 6.44 7.56 -42.98
CA SER A 25 6.33 8.83 -43.70
C SER A 25 7.25 9.82 -43.01
N SER A 26 7.88 10.72 -43.77
CA SER A 26 8.53 11.88 -43.18
C SER A 26 7.54 12.58 -42.25
N THR A 27 7.98 12.97 -41.05
CA THR A 27 7.22 13.49 -39.90
C THR A 27 6.59 12.47 -38.93
N SER A 28 6.75 11.16 -39.14
CA SER A 28 6.28 10.18 -38.15
C SER A 28 7.19 10.15 -36.92
N ALA A 29 6.61 10.29 -35.73
CA ALA A 29 7.28 9.93 -34.48
C ALA A 29 7.43 8.41 -34.42
N HIS A 30 8.56 7.90 -33.89
CA HIS A 30 8.80 6.50 -33.57
C HIS A 30 9.52 6.42 -32.21
N GLY A 31 9.13 5.47 -31.37
CA GLY A 31 9.76 5.31 -30.06
C GLY A 31 9.07 4.27 -29.19
N ILE A 32 9.70 3.99 -28.05
CA ILE A 32 9.21 3.07 -27.03
C ILE A 32 8.92 3.87 -25.77
N THR A 33 7.80 3.55 -25.13
CA THR A 33 7.36 4.14 -23.88
C THR A 33 7.42 3.10 -22.77
N ILE A 34 8.08 3.45 -21.66
CA ILE A 34 8.08 2.68 -20.41
C ILE A 34 7.74 3.66 -19.28
N ASN A 35 6.81 3.30 -18.40
CA ASN A 35 6.38 4.15 -17.28
C ASN A 35 5.99 5.58 -17.70
N GLY A 36 5.30 5.72 -18.84
CA GLY A 36 4.91 7.02 -19.39
C GLY A 36 6.05 7.87 -19.98
N LYS A 37 7.31 7.45 -19.88
CA LYS A 37 8.46 8.13 -20.50
C LYS A 37 8.73 7.53 -21.87
N THR A 38 8.92 8.41 -22.86
CA THR A 38 9.15 8.00 -24.25
C THR A 38 10.58 8.30 -24.66
N VAL A 39 11.26 7.30 -25.23
CA VAL A 39 12.53 7.46 -25.94
C VAL A 39 12.30 7.16 -27.41
N GLY A 40 12.60 8.14 -28.26
CA GLY A 40 12.27 8.05 -29.68
C GLY A 40 12.77 9.24 -30.50
N ILE A 41 12.48 9.18 -31.79
CA ILE A 41 12.80 10.22 -32.78
C ILE A 41 11.59 10.56 -33.63
N THR A 42 11.59 11.78 -34.16
CA THR A 42 10.74 12.13 -35.31
C THR A 42 11.56 11.94 -36.58
N LEU A 43 11.10 11.08 -37.48
CA LEU A 43 11.83 10.76 -38.70
C LEU A 43 11.70 11.88 -39.74
N GLY A 44 12.85 12.33 -40.25
CA GLY A 44 12.93 13.23 -41.39
C GLY A 44 12.88 12.49 -42.74
N THR A 45 13.08 13.23 -43.83
CA THR A 45 13.30 12.62 -45.16
C THR A 45 14.64 11.89 -45.19
N GLY A 46 14.72 10.75 -45.89
CA GLY A 46 15.98 10.03 -46.14
C GLY A 46 16.31 8.90 -45.17
N TYR A 47 15.49 8.66 -44.15
CA TYR A 47 15.57 7.41 -43.39
C TYR A 47 15.16 6.22 -44.26
N THR A 48 15.67 5.05 -43.93
CA THR A 48 15.12 3.72 -44.23
C THR A 48 14.65 3.09 -42.91
N ALA A 49 13.84 2.02 -42.98
CA ALA A 49 13.42 1.28 -41.79
C ALA A 49 14.61 0.85 -40.92
N ALA A 50 15.68 0.35 -41.55
CA ALA A 50 16.90 -0.05 -40.85
C ALA A 50 17.61 1.13 -40.17
N THR A 51 17.87 2.21 -40.91
CA THR A 51 18.54 3.39 -40.32
C THR A 51 17.69 4.08 -39.24
N ALA A 52 16.35 3.95 -39.31
CA ALA A 52 15.45 4.45 -38.28
C ALA A 52 15.53 3.57 -37.02
N ALA A 53 15.52 2.25 -37.18
CA ALA A 53 15.70 1.30 -36.09
C ALA A 53 17.06 1.50 -35.38
N ASP A 54 18.15 1.66 -36.15
CA ASP A 54 19.48 1.95 -35.62
C ASP A 54 19.50 3.25 -34.79
N ALA A 55 18.90 4.33 -35.32
CA ALA A 55 18.85 5.61 -34.63
C ALA A 55 18.02 5.55 -33.33
N ILE A 56 16.90 4.83 -33.33
CA ILE A 56 16.08 4.63 -32.13
C ILE A 56 16.83 3.76 -31.12
N GLN A 57 17.46 2.66 -31.56
CA GLN A 57 18.24 1.79 -30.69
C GLN A 57 19.38 2.56 -30.00
N ALA A 58 20.08 3.43 -30.73
CA ALA A 58 21.15 4.24 -30.16
C ALA A 58 20.63 5.16 -29.02
N LEU A 59 19.45 5.77 -29.19
CA LEU A 59 18.84 6.57 -28.13
C LEU A 59 18.38 5.74 -26.93
N LEU A 60 17.81 4.56 -27.18
CA LEU A 60 17.39 3.64 -26.12
C LEU A 60 18.58 3.16 -25.30
N ALA A 61 19.67 2.78 -25.97
CA ALA A 61 20.92 2.37 -25.32
C ALA A 61 21.60 3.52 -24.56
N ALA A 62 21.43 4.77 -25.00
CA ALA A 62 21.95 5.97 -24.34
C ALA A 62 21.00 6.57 -23.28
N SER A 63 19.81 5.99 -23.09
CA SER A 63 18.81 6.52 -22.15
C SER A 63 19.34 6.51 -20.72
N THR A 64 19.06 7.58 -19.98
CA THR A 64 19.39 7.70 -18.54
C THR A 64 18.19 7.38 -17.63
N TYR A 65 17.04 7.03 -18.21
CA TYR A 65 15.87 6.61 -17.44
C TYR A 65 16.08 5.19 -16.90
N GLY A 66 15.99 5.04 -15.58
CA GLY A 66 16.27 3.77 -14.89
C GLY A 66 15.48 2.57 -15.44
N GLU A 67 14.22 2.77 -15.81
CA GLU A 67 13.38 1.73 -16.39
C GLU A 67 13.83 1.26 -17.79
N PHE A 68 14.55 2.09 -18.55
CA PHE A 68 15.17 1.69 -19.83
C PHE A 68 16.53 1.02 -19.63
N LEU A 69 17.22 1.32 -18.51
CA LEU A 69 18.50 0.70 -18.15
C LEU A 69 18.36 -0.76 -17.74
N ASP A 70 17.15 -1.25 -17.45
CA ASP A 70 16.87 -2.66 -17.18
C ASP A 70 17.03 -3.57 -18.40
N TYR A 71 17.12 -2.99 -19.59
CA TYR A 71 17.19 -3.72 -20.84
C TYR A 71 18.53 -3.49 -21.55
N THR A 72 19.00 -4.54 -22.20
CA THR A 72 20.02 -4.46 -23.24
C THR A 72 19.30 -4.29 -24.58
N TRP A 73 19.63 -3.23 -25.29
CA TRP A 73 19.02 -2.89 -26.58
C TRP A 73 19.96 -3.27 -27.70
N THR A 74 19.49 -4.10 -28.63
CA THR A 74 20.22 -4.47 -29.85
C THR A 74 19.36 -4.19 -31.06
N VAL A 75 19.97 -4.11 -32.24
CA VAL A 75 19.25 -3.89 -33.50
C VAL A 75 19.79 -4.82 -34.57
N SER A 76 18.89 -5.35 -35.38
CA SER A 76 19.19 -6.11 -36.58
C SER A 76 18.20 -5.69 -37.65
N THR A 77 18.71 -5.21 -38.78
CA THR A 77 17.89 -4.64 -39.86
C THR A 77 16.94 -3.55 -39.34
N ASP A 78 15.65 -3.76 -39.48
CA ASP A 78 14.53 -2.90 -39.09
C ASP A 78 13.99 -3.20 -37.68
N THR A 79 14.59 -4.15 -36.96
CA THR A 79 14.05 -4.67 -35.70
C THR A 79 14.99 -4.41 -34.55
N ILE A 80 14.49 -3.70 -33.54
CA ILE A 80 15.15 -3.46 -32.27
C ILE A 80 14.71 -4.57 -31.31
N THR A 81 15.65 -5.19 -30.60
CA THR A 81 15.37 -6.19 -29.57
C THR A 81 15.78 -5.65 -28.21
N ALA A 82 14.83 -5.61 -27.30
CA ALA A 82 15.06 -5.32 -25.88
C ALA A 82 15.10 -6.65 -25.12
N THR A 83 16.21 -6.94 -24.45
CA THR A 83 16.33 -8.12 -23.56
C THR A 83 16.63 -7.65 -22.15
N ALA A 84 15.83 -8.07 -21.18
CA ALA A 84 16.07 -7.72 -19.78
C ALA A 84 17.49 -8.15 -19.38
N LYS A 85 18.16 -7.34 -18.56
CA LYS A 85 19.50 -7.65 -18.04
C LYS A 85 19.48 -8.70 -16.94
N VAL A 86 18.32 -8.91 -16.32
CA VAL A 86 18.12 -9.86 -15.22
C VAL A 86 16.97 -10.78 -15.59
N ALA A 87 17.23 -12.09 -15.59
CA ALA A 87 16.20 -13.10 -15.80
C ALA A 87 15.21 -13.11 -14.63
N GLY A 88 13.93 -13.40 -14.89
CA GLY A 88 12.88 -13.38 -13.87
C GLY A 88 12.46 -11.98 -13.42
N VAL A 89 12.72 -10.97 -14.23
CA VAL A 89 12.19 -9.61 -14.06
C VAL A 89 11.36 -9.30 -15.30
N SER A 90 10.05 -9.15 -15.12
CA SER A 90 9.15 -8.70 -16.18
C SER A 90 9.20 -7.18 -16.34
N GLY A 91 8.86 -6.65 -17.50
CA GLY A 91 8.50 -5.25 -17.69
C GLY A 91 7.31 -5.07 -18.61
N ASP A 92 6.92 -3.82 -18.79
CA ASP A 92 5.78 -3.42 -19.62
C ASP A 92 6.23 -2.27 -20.53
N MET A 93 6.11 -2.51 -21.84
CA MET A 93 6.51 -1.57 -22.87
C MET A 93 5.32 -1.27 -23.77
N ALA A 94 5.17 0.01 -24.11
CA ALA A 94 4.21 0.46 -25.09
C ALA A 94 4.93 1.11 -26.28
N LYS A 95 4.28 1.11 -27.45
CA LYS A 95 4.69 1.99 -28.54
C LYS A 95 4.39 3.44 -28.14
N ALA A 96 5.28 4.36 -28.50
CA ALA A 96 5.04 5.78 -28.25
C ALA A 96 3.72 6.28 -28.86
N SER A 97 3.06 7.20 -28.17
CA SER A 97 1.82 7.83 -28.63
C SER A 97 2.08 8.78 -29.81
N GLY A 98 1.15 8.87 -30.75
CA GLY A 98 1.31 9.67 -31.98
C GLY A 98 2.21 9.04 -33.05
N VAL A 99 2.73 7.84 -32.81
CA VAL A 99 3.44 7.03 -33.81
C VAL A 99 2.44 6.45 -34.80
N SER A 100 2.67 6.67 -36.10
CA SER A 100 1.89 6.05 -37.18
C SER A 100 1.74 4.53 -36.97
N THR A 101 0.74 3.89 -37.59
CA THR A 101 0.50 2.43 -37.60
C THR A 101 1.68 1.58 -38.09
N ASN A 102 2.82 2.19 -38.37
CA ASN A 102 3.88 1.66 -39.20
C ASN A 102 5.06 1.08 -38.41
N ALA A 103 4.86 0.81 -37.12
CA ALA A 103 5.78 0.05 -36.30
C ALA A 103 5.00 -0.87 -35.35
N THR A 104 5.56 -2.04 -35.12
CA THR A 104 4.97 -3.12 -34.33
C THR A 104 5.85 -3.39 -33.13
N LEU A 105 5.27 -3.33 -31.93
CA LEU A 105 5.91 -3.76 -30.70
C LEU A 105 5.32 -5.13 -30.32
N THR A 106 6.19 -6.10 -30.05
CA THR A 106 5.80 -7.48 -29.72
C THR A 106 6.52 -7.92 -28.46
N HIS A 107 5.78 -8.47 -27.50
CA HIS A 107 6.34 -9.19 -26.35
C HIS A 107 6.67 -10.61 -26.79
N THR A 108 7.95 -10.90 -27.09
CA THR A 108 8.35 -12.16 -27.74
C THR A 108 8.65 -13.27 -26.74
N VAL A 109 9.18 -12.92 -25.57
CA VAL A 109 9.41 -13.87 -24.46
C VAL A 109 8.98 -13.19 -23.17
N THR A 110 7.92 -13.73 -22.55
CA THR A 110 7.50 -13.31 -21.22
C THR A 110 8.47 -13.87 -20.18
N ALA A 111 8.96 -13.02 -19.28
CA ALA A 111 9.73 -13.50 -18.15
C ALA A 111 8.94 -14.48 -17.28
N THR A 112 9.64 -15.50 -16.79
CA THR A 112 9.20 -16.45 -15.77
C THR A 112 10.28 -16.54 -14.70
N GLY A 113 10.01 -17.20 -13.59
CA GLY A 113 11.02 -17.47 -12.56
C GLY A 113 10.42 -17.66 -11.18
N PRO A 114 11.25 -17.79 -10.14
CA PRO A 114 10.81 -18.15 -8.80
C PRO A 114 9.77 -17.21 -8.16
N ASN A 115 9.68 -15.96 -8.66
CA ASN A 115 8.86 -14.91 -8.06
C ASN A 115 7.50 -14.66 -8.79
N PHE A 116 7.10 -15.57 -9.69
CA PHE A 116 5.90 -15.44 -10.54
C PHE A 116 4.74 -16.30 -10.01
N LEU A 117 3.65 -15.68 -9.55
CA LEU A 117 2.48 -16.38 -9.02
C LEU A 117 1.68 -17.14 -10.09
N ASP A 118 1.78 -16.71 -11.35
CA ASP A 118 1.13 -17.29 -12.53
C ASP A 118 1.88 -18.47 -13.16
N ASP A 119 3.07 -18.81 -12.66
CA ASP A 119 3.82 -19.98 -13.13
C ASP A 119 3.45 -21.23 -12.32
N ALA A 120 2.86 -22.22 -13.00
CA ALA A 120 2.46 -23.49 -12.40
C ALA A 120 3.61 -24.22 -11.70
N ALA A 121 4.86 -24.09 -12.19
CA ALA A 121 6.03 -24.74 -11.59
C ALA A 121 6.38 -24.17 -10.20
N ASN A 122 5.93 -22.96 -9.87
CA ASN A 122 6.13 -22.36 -8.55
C ASN A 122 5.16 -22.87 -7.48
N TRP A 123 4.28 -23.82 -7.81
CA TRP A 123 3.31 -24.36 -6.87
C TRP A 123 3.56 -25.84 -6.60
N THR A 124 3.25 -26.28 -5.38
CA THR A 124 3.30 -27.71 -5.04
C THR A 124 2.42 -28.52 -5.99
N GLY A 125 3.02 -29.57 -6.58
CA GLY A 125 2.38 -30.39 -7.60
C GLY A 125 2.38 -29.77 -9.00
N SER A 126 3.20 -28.73 -9.23
CA SER A 126 3.41 -28.08 -10.53
C SER A 126 2.11 -27.66 -11.24
N THR A 127 1.14 -27.19 -10.46
CA THR A 127 -0.20 -26.83 -10.92
C THR A 127 -0.68 -25.59 -10.17
N LEU A 128 -1.25 -24.64 -10.90
CA LEU A 128 -1.81 -23.42 -10.33
C LEU A 128 -2.88 -23.72 -9.27
N PRO A 129 -3.07 -22.80 -8.30
CA PRO A 129 -4.19 -22.91 -7.38
C PRO A 129 -5.55 -22.85 -8.09
N ALA A 130 -6.55 -23.47 -7.48
CA ALA A 130 -7.93 -23.47 -7.92
C ALA A 130 -8.87 -22.94 -6.83
N ASN A 131 -10.16 -22.85 -7.14
CA ASN A 131 -11.19 -22.43 -6.19
C ASN A 131 -11.17 -23.30 -4.92
N ASN A 132 -11.36 -22.65 -3.77
CA ASN A 132 -11.36 -23.27 -2.46
C ASN A 132 -10.03 -23.93 -2.05
N ASP A 133 -8.91 -23.60 -2.68
CA ASP A 133 -7.59 -24.07 -2.21
C ASP A 133 -7.09 -23.22 -1.03
N THR A 134 -6.22 -23.83 -0.22
CA THR A 134 -5.44 -23.11 0.80
C THR A 134 -4.10 -22.74 0.22
N ILE A 135 -3.85 -21.45 0.06
CA ILE A 135 -2.59 -20.86 -0.39
C ILE A 135 -1.69 -20.66 0.81
N VAL A 136 -0.46 -21.19 0.74
CA VAL A 136 0.51 -21.06 1.82
C VAL A 136 1.78 -20.39 1.30
N PHE A 137 2.19 -19.34 2.00
CA PHE A 137 3.52 -18.76 1.92
C PHE A 137 4.25 -19.09 3.22
N ASP A 138 5.33 -19.85 3.13
CA ASP A 138 6.12 -20.29 4.29
C ASP A 138 7.59 -19.88 4.22
N GLN A 139 8.41 -20.32 5.18
CA GLN A 139 9.84 -19.99 5.29
C GLN A 139 10.67 -20.40 4.06
N PHE A 140 10.14 -21.28 3.21
CA PHE A 140 10.79 -21.70 1.97
C PHE A 140 10.22 -20.98 0.74
N SER A 141 9.12 -20.25 0.88
CA SER A 141 8.54 -19.47 -0.21
C SER A 141 9.44 -18.27 -0.55
N PRO A 142 9.80 -18.06 -1.83
CA PRO A 142 10.45 -16.83 -2.24
C PRO A 142 9.46 -15.66 -2.23
N SER A 143 9.93 -14.47 -2.60
CA SER A 143 9.02 -13.34 -2.76
C SER A 143 8.06 -13.54 -3.94
N ALA A 144 6.79 -13.19 -3.78
CA ALA A 144 5.80 -13.16 -4.84
C ALA A 144 5.75 -11.74 -5.43
N LEU A 145 6.38 -11.52 -6.58
CA LEU A 145 6.62 -10.19 -7.13
C LEU A 145 5.90 -9.94 -8.46
N TYR A 146 5.62 -10.99 -9.23
CA TYR A 146 5.02 -10.92 -10.56
C TYR A 146 3.85 -11.89 -10.70
N GLY A 147 3.05 -11.72 -11.76
CA GLY A 147 1.80 -12.50 -11.93
C GLY A 147 0.78 -12.21 -10.82
N LEU A 148 0.79 -11.00 -10.27
CA LEU A 148 0.06 -10.66 -9.04
C LEU A 148 -1.47 -10.70 -9.18
N ASP A 149 -1.99 -10.88 -10.38
CA ASP A 149 -3.40 -11.08 -10.71
C ASP A 149 -3.78 -12.54 -11.00
N ALA A 150 -2.84 -13.48 -10.94
CA ALA A 150 -3.06 -14.90 -11.22
C ALA A 150 -4.22 -15.52 -10.42
N LEU A 151 -4.41 -15.05 -9.19
CA LEU A 151 -5.42 -15.57 -8.26
C LEU A 151 -6.71 -14.74 -8.27
N ALA A 152 -6.79 -13.69 -9.08
CA ALA A 152 -7.85 -12.68 -8.99
C ALA A 152 -9.25 -13.23 -9.27
N SER A 153 -9.36 -14.29 -10.08
CA SER A 153 -10.63 -14.91 -10.46
C SER A 153 -11.06 -16.07 -9.57
N LEU A 154 -10.21 -16.49 -8.62
CA LEU A 154 -10.46 -17.66 -7.80
C LEU A 154 -11.30 -17.33 -6.57
N THR A 155 -12.29 -18.17 -6.28
CA THR A 155 -13.24 -17.99 -5.17
C THR A 155 -12.88 -18.86 -3.98
N GLY A 156 -13.14 -18.37 -2.76
CA GLY A 156 -13.11 -19.20 -1.55
C GLY A 156 -11.69 -19.60 -1.11
N LEU A 157 -10.67 -18.86 -1.55
CA LEU A 157 -9.29 -19.12 -1.15
C LEU A 157 -9.08 -18.86 0.34
N THR A 158 -8.22 -19.67 0.96
CA THR A 158 -7.66 -19.36 2.28
C THR A 158 -6.18 -19.07 2.12
N PHE A 159 -5.70 -17.95 2.63
CA PHE A 159 -4.30 -17.56 2.60
C PHE A 159 -3.71 -17.65 4.00
N ASP A 160 -2.68 -18.47 4.13
CA ASP A 160 -1.86 -18.57 5.33
C ASP A 160 -0.42 -18.13 4.99
N ILE A 161 -0.07 -16.92 5.44
CA ILE A 161 1.28 -16.37 5.33
C ILE A 161 1.94 -16.57 6.69
N GLU A 162 2.67 -17.67 6.84
CA GLU A 162 3.18 -18.16 8.11
C GLU A 162 4.67 -18.43 8.02
N ASN A 163 5.47 -17.94 8.97
CA ASN A 163 6.93 -18.07 8.95
C ASN A 163 7.54 -17.55 7.63
N PHE A 164 6.96 -16.53 7.02
CA PHE A 164 7.38 -16.00 5.73
C PHE A 164 8.15 -14.69 5.93
N ALA A 165 9.47 -14.69 5.67
CA ALA A 165 10.33 -13.50 5.82
C ALA A 165 10.43 -12.61 4.56
N ASN A 166 9.79 -13.04 3.46
CA ASN A 166 9.93 -12.42 2.15
C ASN A 166 8.81 -11.40 1.87
N SER A 167 8.67 -10.97 0.60
CA SER A 167 7.68 -9.97 0.18
C SER A 167 6.58 -10.57 -0.71
N ILE A 168 5.35 -10.09 -0.54
CA ILE A 168 4.28 -10.20 -1.53
C ILE A 168 4.01 -8.78 -2.06
N GLY A 169 4.25 -8.59 -3.35
CA GLY A 169 4.15 -7.29 -4.02
C GLY A 169 5.48 -6.56 -4.21
N LEU A 170 5.43 -5.51 -5.03
CA LEU A 170 6.59 -4.69 -5.41
C LEU A 170 6.63 -3.38 -4.61
N PRO A 171 7.84 -2.83 -4.33
CA PRO A 171 8.00 -1.53 -3.66
C PRO A 171 7.40 -0.38 -4.49
N ALA A 172 7.17 0.78 -3.87
CA ALA A 172 6.79 2.00 -4.60
C ALA A 172 7.89 2.51 -5.55
N VAL A 173 9.15 2.27 -5.18
CA VAL A 173 10.33 2.71 -5.93
C VAL A 173 11.29 1.53 -6.05
N ARG A 174 11.71 1.21 -7.28
CA ARG A 174 12.75 0.20 -7.55
C ARG A 174 14.14 0.84 -7.43
N GLY A 175 15.19 0.08 -7.10
CA GLY A 175 16.59 0.56 -7.13
C GLY A 175 17.23 0.97 -5.80
N GLY A 176 16.52 0.85 -4.66
CA GLY A 176 17.08 1.07 -3.32
C GLY A 176 17.19 2.54 -2.92
N ALA A 177 16.48 2.89 -1.84
CA ALA A 177 16.57 4.15 -1.08
C ALA A 177 16.55 5.46 -1.89
N ASN A 178 15.37 5.96 -2.26
CA ASN A 178 15.02 7.38 -2.52
C ASN A 178 15.99 8.29 -3.31
N ASN A 179 17.04 7.74 -3.91
CA ASN A 179 18.02 8.47 -4.68
C ASN A 179 17.58 8.31 -6.12
N PHE A 180 16.74 9.26 -6.56
CA PHE A 180 16.48 9.53 -7.96
C PHE A 180 17.75 10.12 -8.59
N ASP A 181 18.90 9.44 -8.48
CA ASP A 181 20.13 9.87 -9.12
C ASP A 181 20.19 9.26 -10.53
N PRO A 182 19.91 10.04 -11.59
CA PRO A 182 19.90 9.55 -12.96
C PRO A 182 21.28 9.05 -13.43
N ASN A 183 22.37 9.35 -12.71
CA ASN A 183 23.73 9.01 -13.13
C ASN A 183 24.30 7.74 -12.48
N SER A 184 23.61 7.16 -11.50
CA SER A 184 24.05 5.93 -10.81
C SER A 184 23.07 4.75 -10.95
N GLY A 185 22.17 4.80 -11.93
CA GLY A 185 21.10 3.81 -12.09
C GLY A 185 20.00 3.99 -11.03
N GLY A 186 19.73 5.25 -10.66
CA GLY A 186 18.87 5.63 -9.55
C GLY A 186 17.46 5.05 -9.59
N GLY A 187 16.82 5.12 -8.44
CA GLY A 187 15.51 4.52 -8.27
C GLY A 187 14.45 5.17 -9.16
N TYR A 188 13.48 4.38 -9.60
CA TYR A 188 12.36 4.85 -10.41
C TYR A 188 11.02 4.39 -9.83
N PRO A 189 9.93 5.16 -9.99
CA PRO A 189 8.61 4.74 -9.53
C PRO A 189 8.21 3.43 -10.18
N GLU A 190 7.82 2.45 -9.37
CA GLU A 190 7.39 1.15 -9.86
C GLU A 190 6.10 1.31 -10.66
N TYR A 191 6.15 0.86 -11.92
CA TYR A 191 5.07 1.03 -12.90
C TYR A 191 4.28 -0.26 -13.12
N ARG A 192 4.83 -1.39 -12.69
CA ARG A 192 4.15 -2.68 -12.75
C ARG A 192 3.12 -2.76 -11.62
N ARG A 193 2.27 -3.79 -11.69
CA ARG A 193 1.35 -4.09 -10.60
C ARG A 193 2.13 -4.34 -9.31
N ARG A 194 1.77 -3.63 -8.24
CA ARG A 194 2.49 -3.68 -6.95
C ARG A 194 1.86 -4.58 -5.90
N ALA A 195 0.56 -4.87 -6.01
CA ALA A 195 -0.17 -5.68 -5.05
C ALA A 195 -0.79 -6.91 -5.68
N MET A 196 -0.85 -7.99 -4.88
CA MET A 196 -1.65 -9.16 -5.21
C MET A 196 -3.12 -8.77 -5.31
N TYR A 197 -3.73 -9.06 -6.45
CA TYR A 197 -5.12 -8.70 -6.74
C TYR A 197 -6.06 -9.85 -6.44
N LEU A 198 -7.05 -9.60 -5.61
CA LEU A 198 -8.10 -10.56 -5.26
C LEU A 198 -9.44 -9.92 -5.62
N ASN A 199 -10.10 -10.41 -6.67
CA ASN A 199 -11.36 -9.81 -7.18
C ASN A 199 -12.55 -10.76 -7.11
N ALA A 200 -12.34 -12.03 -6.80
CA ALA A 200 -13.40 -13.02 -6.64
C ALA A 200 -13.67 -13.27 -5.14
N SER A 201 -14.63 -14.16 -4.85
CA SER A 201 -15.23 -14.36 -3.53
C SER A 201 -14.27 -14.58 -2.37
N THR A 202 -14.82 -14.37 -1.16
CA THR A 202 -14.19 -14.15 0.14
C THR A 202 -12.86 -14.88 0.36
N PRO A 203 -11.72 -14.18 0.38
CA PRO A 203 -10.50 -14.76 0.91
C PRO A 203 -10.55 -14.77 2.44
N THR A 204 -10.24 -15.91 3.07
CA THR A 204 -9.75 -15.88 4.46
C THR A 204 -8.27 -15.54 4.40
N LEU A 205 -7.81 -14.55 5.16
CA LEU A 205 -6.42 -14.10 5.09
C LEU A 205 -5.82 -13.98 6.50
N ASN A 206 -4.81 -14.81 6.75
CA ASN A 206 -4.01 -14.82 7.96
C ASN A 206 -2.58 -14.43 7.60
N ILE A 207 -2.09 -13.33 8.17
CA ILE A 207 -0.80 -12.75 7.82
C ILE A 207 0.14 -12.72 9.02
N GLY A 208 1.36 -13.24 8.84
CA GLY A 208 2.45 -13.07 9.80
C GLY A 208 2.32 -13.94 11.05
N ARG A 209 1.87 -15.19 10.90
CA ARG A 209 1.93 -16.17 11.99
C ARG A 209 3.35 -16.74 12.11
N GLY A 210 3.79 -17.07 13.32
CA GLY A 210 5.09 -17.70 13.58
C GLY A 210 6.24 -16.71 13.74
N ASP A 211 7.47 -17.24 13.78
CA ASP A 211 8.66 -16.50 14.19
C ASP A 211 9.28 -15.65 13.06
N GLN A 212 9.05 -16.06 11.80
CA GLN A 212 9.51 -15.31 10.64
C GLN A 212 8.37 -14.46 10.07
N LEU A 213 8.50 -13.14 10.23
CA LEU A 213 7.47 -12.18 9.86
C LEU A 213 7.69 -11.60 8.46
N PRO A 214 6.62 -11.27 7.71
CA PRO A 214 6.74 -10.75 6.35
C PRO A 214 7.45 -9.40 6.30
N ALA A 215 8.29 -9.21 5.28
CA ALA A 215 8.97 -7.96 4.99
C ALA A 215 8.11 -6.99 4.16
N ARG A 216 7.10 -7.50 3.44
CA ARG A 216 6.09 -6.70 2.74
C ARG A 216 4.89 -7.56 2.36
N VAL A 217 3.67 -7.06 2.51
CA VAL A 217 2.47 -7.71 1.95
C VAL A 217 1.51 -6.66 1.42
N TYR A 218 1.44 -6.53 0.10
CA TYR A 218 0.49 -5.63 -0.56
C TYR A 218 -0.63 -6.42 -1.21
N ILE A 219 -1.86 -6.11 -0.80
CA ILE A 219 -3.07 -6.78 -1.29
C ILE A 219 -4.09 -5.72 -1.70
N GLU A 220 -4.60 -5.89 -2.91
CA GLU A 220 -5.66 -5.08 -3.49
C GLU A 220 -6.92 -5.95 -3.65
N PHE A 221 -7.99 -5.56 -2.98
CA PHE A 221 -9.29 -6.18 -3.11
C PHE A 221 -10.06 -5.50 -4.25
N GLY A 222 -10.36 -6.26 -5.30
CA GLY A 222 -11.20 -5.80 -6.40
C GLY A 222 -12.64 -5.58 -5.97
N SER A 223 -13.39 -4.83 -6.78
CA SER A 223 -14.77 -4.44 -6.48
C SER A 223 -15.71 -5.64 -6.26
N SER A 224 -15.44 -6.77 -6.92
CA SER A 224 -16.23 -7.99 -6.86
C SER A 224 -15.80 -8.95 -5.74
N CYS A 225 -14.77 -8.60 -4.96
CA CYS A 225 -14.37 -9.38 -3.78
C CYS A 225 -15.50 -9.32 -2.74
N ASP A 226 -15.82 -10.45 -2.11
CA ASP A 226 -16.79 -10.48 -1.02
C ASP A 226 -16.14 -9.95 0.27
N PRO A 227 -16.86 -9.15 1.09
CA PRO A 227 -16.37 -8.72 2.39
C PRO A 227 -15.90 -9.91 3.25
N ALA A 228 -14.74 -9.74 3.86
CA ALA A 228 -14.10 -10.76 4.69
C ALA A 228 -13.45 -10.15 5.93
N ALA A 229 -13.27 -10.97 6.95
CA ALA A 229 -12.37 -10.65 8.06
C ALA A 229 -10.93 -11.01 7.70
N ILE A 230 -10.00 -10.10 7.99
CA ILE A 230 -8.57 -10.26 7.77
C ILE A 230 -7.85 -10.23 9.11
N ASN A 231 -6.93 -11.16 9.33
CA ASN A 231 -6.18 -11.28 10.58
C ASN A 231 -4.70 -11.05 10.32
N VAL A 232 -4.11 -10.11 11.05
CA VAL A 232 -2.69 -9.80 11.03
C VAL A 232 -2.10 -10.09 12.40
N PHE A 233 -1.16 -11.03 12.41
CA PHE A 233 -0.48 -11.51 13.59
C PHE A 233 0.89 -10.87 13.79
N GLY A 234 1.54 -10.41 12.71
CA GLY A 234 2.83 -9.73 12.78
C GLY A 234 3.37 -9.29 11.43
N SER A 235 4.38 -8.42 11.47
CA SER A 235 5.18 -8.02 10.31
C SER A 235 6.57 -7.57 10.77
N GLN A 236 7.54 -7.51 9.86
CA GLN A 236 8.77 -6.75 10.10
C GLN A 236 8.47 -5.25 10.11
N ASP A 237 9.49 -4.44 10.42
CA ASP A 237 9.45 -2.99 10.24
C ASP A 237 9.25 -2.61 8.76
N PRO A 238 8.58 -1.48 8.47
CA PRO A 238 8.38 -1.02 7.10
C PRO A 238 9.70 -0.90 6.34
N PRO A 239 9.80 -1.48 5.12
CA PRO A 239 10.96 -1.30 4.27
C PRO A 239 11.23 0.19 3.97
N ALA A 240 12.48 0.52 3.67
CA ALA A 240 12.85 1.88 3.29
C ALA A 240 12.02 2.37 2.08
N GLY A 241 11.33 3.50 2.25
CA GLY A 241 10.44 4.09 1.24
C GLY A 241 8.96 3.76 1.44
N ASP A 242 8.63 2.74 2.22
CA ASP A 242 7.23 2.37 2.52
C ASP A 242 6.79 2.97 3.88
N ARG A 243 5.49 3.27 4.00
CA ARG A 243 4.90 3.76 5.27
C ARG A 243 4.50 2.64 6.22
N VAL A 244 4.20 1.47 5.66
CA VAL A 244 3.68 0.28 6.35
C VAL A 244 4.25 -0.97 5.69
N THR A 245 4.31 -2.07 6.43
CA THR A 245 4.78 -3.37 5.91
C THR A 245 3.66 -4.11 5.19
N ILE A 246 2.46 -4.07 5.76
CA ILE A 246 1.26 -4.67 5.19
C ILE A 246 0.36 -3.55 4.71
N ASN A 247 0.01 -3.49 3.42
CA ASN A 247 -0.90 -2.49 2.88
C ASN A 247 -2.10 -3.16 2.21
N LEU A 248 -3.29 -2.85 2.72
CA LEU A 248 -4.57 -3.42 2.29
C LEU A 248 -5.42 -2.30 1.67
N TYR A 249 -5.83 -2.45 0.42
CA TYR A 249 -6.59 -1.41 -0.30
C TYR A 249 -7.50 -2.00 -1.39
N GLY A 250 -8.18 -1.14 -2.15
CA GLY A 250 -9.14 -1.48 -3.20
C GLY A 250 -10.59 -1.31 -2.73
N LYS A 251 -11.22 -2.41 -2.30
CA LYS A 251 -12.63 -2.43 -1.88
C LYS A 251 -12.86 -1.69 -0.55
N THR A 252 -13.95 -0.93 -0.48
CA THR A 252 -14.50 -0.37 0.77
C THR A 252 -15.59 -1.28 1.35
N GLY A 253 -15.68 -1.36 2.67
CA GLY A 253 -16.71 -2.16 3.35
C GLY A 253 -16.34 -3.64 3.47
N MET A 254 -15.05 -3.96 3.57
CA MET A 254 -14.62 -5.27 4.09
C MET A 254 -15.14 -5.46 5.53
N ASP A 255 -15.32 -6.68 6.01
CA ASP A 255 -15.98 -6.92 7.31
C ASP A 255 -15.15 -6.38 8.47
N ALA A 256 -13.94 -6.94 8.65
CA ALA A 256 -13.10 -6.62 9.78
C ALA A 256 -11.61 -6.74 9.44
N LEU A 257 -10.81 -5.88 10.07
CA LEU A 257 -9.36 -6.05 10.15
C LEU A 257 -8.99 -6.22 11.61
N ASN A 258 -8.38 -7.35 11.97
CA ASN A 258 -7.89 -7.63 13.32
C ASN A 258 -6.36 -7.61 13.28
N VAL A 259 -5.73 -6.74 14.08
CA VAL A 259 -4.26 -6.59 14.14
C VAL A 259 -3.80 -6.82 15.57
N THR A 260 -2.97 -7.83 15.78
CA THR A 260 -2.33 -8.09 17.09
C THR A 260 -0.89 -7.63 17.13
N GLN A 261 -0.14 -7.75 16.03
CA GLN A 261 1.18 -7.17 15.88
C GLN A 261 1.44 -6.73 14.43
N GLY A 262 2.51 -5.98 14.20
CA GLY A 262 2.97 -5.49 12.90
C GLY A 262 2.58 -4.04 12.56
N SER A 263 3.04 -3.62 11.39
CA SER A 263 2.78 -2.31 10.78
C SER A 263 1.83 -2.48 9.59
N VAL A 264 0.58 -2.06 9.77
CA VAL A 264 -0.52 -2.30 8.84
C VAL A 264 -1.10 -0.98 8.33
N GLY A 265 -1.40 -0.93 7.05
CA GLY A 265 -2.04 0.19 6.39
C GLY A 265 -3.36 -0.20 5.74
N VAL A 266 -4.34 0.69 5.84
CA VAL A 266 -5.55 0.66 5.00
C VAL A 266 -5.49 1.84 4.05
N ALA A 267 -5.38 1.56 2.75
CA ALA A 267 -5.18 2.57 1.71
C ALA A 267 -4.09 3.59 2.09
N ALA A 268 -2.94 3.10 2.57
CA ALA A 268 -1.93 3.92 3.26
C ALA A 268 -1.17 4.88 2.34
N GLU A 269 -1.19 4.64 1.03
CA GLU A 269 -0.52 5.47 0.04
C GLU A 269 -1.47 6.46 -0.64
N ILE A 270 -0.89 7.51 -1.21
CA ILE A 270 -1.64 8.57 -1.89
C ILE A 270 -2.39 7.97 -3.09
N GLY A 271 -3.67 8.34 -3.23
CA GLY A 271 -4.53 7.90 -4.33
C GLY A 271 -5.14 6.50 -4.14
N GLN A 272 -4.74 5.75 -3.12
CA GLN A 272 -5.40 4.50 -2.78
C GLN A 272 -6.76 4.76 -2.12
N VAL A 273 -7.71 3.87 -2.39
CA VAL A 273 -9.01 3.79 -1.72
C VAL A 273 -9.15 2.41 -1.09
N GLY A 274 -9.94 2.26 -0.03
CA GLY A 274 -10.18 0.97 0.62
C GLY A 274 -10.80 1.14 1.99
N GLY A 275 -11.30 0.07 2.60
CA GLY A 275 -11.94 0.25 3.91
C GLY A 275 -12.50 -1.01 4.53
N PHE A 276 -12.57 -0.97 5.86
CA PHE A 276 -13.13 -2.02 6.70
C PHE A 276 -14.23 -1.43 7.56
N THR A 277 -15.30 -2.17 7.80
CA THR A 277 -16.41 -1.76 8.66
C THR A 277 -15.95 -1.60 10.10
N VAL A 278 -15.06 -2.49 10.57
CA VAL A 278 -14.41 -2.36 11.87
C VAL A 278 -12.92 -2.72 11.78
N VAL A 279 -12.09 -1.94 12.45
CA VAL A 279 -10.67 -2.25 12.64
C VAL A 279 -10.41 -2.43 14.13
N ARG A 280 -9.89 -3.61 14.50
CA ARG A 280 -9.54 -3.97 15.88
C ARG A 280 -8.03 -4.01 16.02
N VAL A 281 -7.51 -3.29 17.00
CA VAL A 281 -6.06 -3.21 17.28
C VAL A 281 -5.80 -3.71 18.68
N GLY A 282 -4.92 -4.70 18.79
CA GLY A 282 -4.47 -5.28 20.05
C GLY A 282 -2.93 -5.26 20.16
N ALA A 283 -2.43 -6.00 21.14
CA ALA A 283 -1.01 -6.33 21.29
C ALA A 283 -0.96 -7.76 21.87
N GLU A 284 0.10 -8.50 21.58
CA GLU A 284 0.35 -9.80 22.21
C GLU A 284 1.07 -9.57 23.54
N ASP A 285 2.17 -8.83 23.51
CA ASP A 285 3.08 -8.60 24.64
C ASP A 285 3.24 -7.11 24.97
N SER A 286 3.69 -6.30 24.00
CA SER A 286 4.09 -4.90 24.21
C SER A 286 3.15 -3.93 23.51
N PRO A 287 2.26 -3.25 24.24
CA PRO A 287 1.37 -2.22 23.69
C PRO A 287 2.07 -1.11 22.89
N GLN A 288 3.33 -0.80 23.19
CA GLN A 288 4.06 0.31 22.57
C GLN A 288 4.58 0.01 21.17
N THR A 289 4.90 -1.25 20.91
CA THR A 289 5.66 -1.67 19.72
C THR A 289 4.96 -2.71 18.89
N ASP A 290 4.03 -3.48 19.48
CA ASP A 290 3.44 -4.63 18.80
C ASP A 290 2.63 -4.21 17.59
N ALA A 291 1.63 -3.34 17.75
CA ALA A 291 0.71 -2.99 16.67
C ALA A 291 0.73 -1.50 16.33
N PHE A 292 0.87 -1.22 15.04
CA PHE A 292 0.63 0.10 14.44
C PHE A 292 -0.29 -0.03 13.24
N VAL A 293 -1.38 0.73 13.24
CA VAL A 293 -2.30 0.80 12.09
C VAL A 293 -2.42 2.22 11.55
N LEU A 294 -2.19 2.37 10.25
CA LEU A 294 -2.30 3.62 9.52
C LEU A 294 -3.51 3.59 8.56
N PHE A 295 -4.39 4.58 8.68
CA PHE A 295 -5.46 4.82 7.72
C PHE A 295 -5.05 5.97 6.80
N GLY A 296 -4.85 5.71 5.51
CA GLY A 296 -4.56 6.77 4.56
C GLY A 296 -5.81 7.59 4.22
N ALA A 297 -5.63 8.70 3.49
CA ALA A 297 -6.71 9.67 3.27
C ALA A 297 -7.91 9.14 2.47
N GLY A 298 -7.70 8.11 1.63
CA GLY A 298 -8.78 7.42 0.90
C GLY A 298 -9.39 6.23 1.65
N ALA A 299 -9.00 6.00 2.91
CA ALA A 299 -9.56 4.93 3.72
C ALA A 299 -11.00 5.24 4.15
N THR A 300 -11.86 4.22 4.20
CA THR A 300 -13.20 4.28 4.77
C THR A 300 -13.26 3.34 5.97
N VAL A 301 -13.14 3.89 7.18
CA VAL A 301 -13.11 3.10 8.43
C VAL A 301 -14.06 3.74 9.45
N PRO A 302 -15.34 3.32 9.50
CA PRO A 302 -16.32 3.95 10.37
C PRO A 302 -16.06 3.62 11.84
N SER A 303 -15.50 2.44 12.16
CA SER A 303 -15.24 2.02 13.53
C SER A 303 -13.80 1.56 13.74
N VAL A 304 -13.12 2.15 14.72
CA VAL A 304 -11.81 1.70 15.21
C VAL A 304 -11.93 1.33 16.69
N GLU A 305 -11.66 0.07 17.02
CA GLU A 305 -11.54 -0.41 18.41
C GLU A 305 -10.07 -0.74 18.71
N ASN A 306 -9.39 0.19 19.35
CA ASN A 306 -8.01 0.00 19.78
C ASN A 306 -7.99 -0.39 21.26
N GLN A 307 -7.73 -1.68 21.50
CA GLN A 307 -7.57 -2.24 22.82
C GLN A 307 -6.16 -2.03 23.35
N SER A 308 -5.17 -2.06 22.46
CA SER A 308 -3.74 -1.88 22.71
C SER A 308 -3.05 -1.52 21.39
N GLY A 309 -1.90 -0.82 21.43
CA GLY A 309 -1.21 -0.39 20.22
C GLY A 309 -1.45 1.07 19.82
N ARG A 310 -1.04 1.41 18.61
CA ARG A 310 -1.08 2.77 18.06
C ARG A 310 -1.87 2.82 16.76
N THR A 311 -2.57 3.93 16.55
CA THR A 311 -3.31 4.20 15.31
C THR A 311 -3.03 5.62 14.82
N GLU A 312 -2.95 5.79 13.51
CA GLU A 312 -2.88 7.10 12.84
C GLU A 312 -3.92 7.14 11.71
N SER A 313 -4.65 8.24 11.58
CA SER A 313 -5.69 8.40 10.56
C SER A 313 -5.57 9.71 9.79
N GLY A 314 -5.45 9.60 8.48
CA GLY A 314 -5.72 10.68 7.53
C GLY A 314 -7.15 10.66 6.99
N ALA A 315 -7.97 9.68 7.39
CA ALA A 315 -9.36 9.50 6.96
C ALA A 315 -10.36 9.84 8.07
N THR A 316 -11.62 10.04 7.67
CA THR A 316 -12.72 10.20 8.61
C THR A 316 -12.97 8.91 9.39
N ILE A 317 -12.99 9.02 10.72
CA ILE A 317 -13.38 7.96 11.65
C ILE A 317 -14.67 8.39 12.33
N THR A 318 -15.73 7.60 12.16
CA THR A 318 -17.03 7.91 12.74
C THR A 318 -17.09 7.56 14.23
N ALA A 319 -16.49 6.44 14.63
CA ALA A 319 -16.46 5.95 15.99
C ALA A 319 -15.06 5.40 16.34
N LEU A 320 -14.38 6.07 17.26
CA LEU A 320 -13.13 5.61 17.86
C LEU A 320 -13.40 5.07 19.28
N THR A 321 -12.87 3.91 19.61
CA THR A 321 -12.80 3.42 20.99
C THR A 321 -11.34 3.14 21.35
N LEU A 322 -10.81 3.89 22.31
CA LEU A 322 -9.51 3.61 22.94
C LEU A 322 -9.74 2.99 24.31
N ARG A 323 -9.29 1.75 24.52
CA ARG A 323 -9.34 1.09 25.83
C ARG A 323 -8.14 1.49 26.69
N GLN A 324 -8.14 1.08 27.96
CA GLN A 324 -7.12 1.46 28.94
C GLN A 324 -5.67 1.13 28.53
N ARG A 325 -5.44 0.07 27.75
CA ARG A 325 -4.11 -0.35 27.28
C ARG A 325 -3.72 0.25 25.92
N ALA A 326 -4.60 1.01 25.28
CA ALA A 326 -4.28 1.72 24.06
C ALA A 326 -3.18 2.76 24.33
N ILE A 327 -2.25 2.91 23.40
CA ILE A 327 -1.15 3.85 23.56
C ILE A 327 -1.49 5.19 22.94
N GLN A 328 -1.89 5.18 21.66
CA GLN A 328 -2.15 6.42 20.96
C GLN A 328 -3.14 6.25 19.80
N HIS A 329 -3.97 7.28 19.61
CA HIS A 329 -4.58 7.59 18.33
C HIS A 329 -4.11 8.97 17.86
N ARG A 330 -3.80 9.12 16.57
CA ARG A 330 -3.47 10.41 15.97
C ARG A 330 -4.35 10.67 14.75
N GLN A 331 -5.17 11.70 14.83
CA GLN A 331 -6.01 12.15 13.72
C GLN A 331 -5.27 13.28 12.98
N THR A 332 -4.71 12.98 11.80
CA THR A 332 -3.89 13.90 10.98
C THR A 332 -4.67 14.54 9.83
N GLY A 333 -5.79 13.95 9.43
CA GLY A 333 -6.69 14.43 8.38
C GLY A 333 -8.06 13.76 8.49
N GLY A 334 -9.05 14.22 7.73
CA GLY A 334 -10.45 13.75 7.88
C GLY A 334 -11.05 14.11 9.24
N ASP A 335 -12.31 13.75 9.46
CA ASP A 335 -13.02 14.09 10.70
C ASP A 335 -12.98 12.92 11.71
N LEU A 336 -12.76 13.23 12.99
CA LEU A 336 -13.10 12.30 14.07
C LEU A 336 -14.47 12.69 14.62
N THR A 337 -15.52 11.94 14.26
CA THR A 337 -16.90 12.31 14.60
C THR A 337 -17.22 12.05 16.08
N ALA A 338 -16.92 10.84 16.57
CA ALA A 338 -17.14 10.45 17.95
C ALA A 338 -16.01 9.57 18.48
N ALA A 339 -15.66 9.75 19.75
CA ALA A 339 -14.68 8.91 20.42
C ALA A 339 -15.08 8.57 21.87
N THR A 340 -14.88 7.31 22.25
CA THR A 340 -14.92 6.82 23.63
C THR A 340 -13.51 6.47 24.06
N LEU A 341 -12.97 7.17 25.05
CA LEU A 341 -11.56 7.11 25.42
C LEU A 341 -11.44 6.68 26.89
N GLN A 342 -10.83 5.54 27.16
CA GLN A 342 -10.64 5.01 28.53
C GLN A 342 -9.17 5.03 28.97
N GLY A 343 -8.25 5.35 28.04
CA GLY A 343 -6.82 5.42 28.26
C GLY A 343 -6.09 5.93 27.01
N GLY A 344 -4.77 5.94 27.07
CA GLY A 344 -3.92 6.40 25.97
C GLY A 344 -4.04 7.88 25.65
N ARG A 345 -3.34 8.32 24.60
CA ARG A 345 -3.39 9.70 24.10
C ARG A 345 -4.06 9.77 22.73
N THR A 346 -5.07 10.64 22.60
CA THR A 346 -5.70 10.98 21.32
C THR A 346 -5.21 12.36 20.89
N ILE A 347 -4.41 12.42 19.82
CA ILE A 347 -3.86 13.65 19.25
C ILE A 347 -4.76 14.12 18.11
N ILE A 348 -5.26 15.35 18.19
CA ILE A 348 -6.17 15.94 17.21
C ILE A 348 -5.47 17.03 16.41
N GLU A 349 -5.19 16.73 15.14
CA GLU A 349 -4.58 17.64 14.17
C GLU A 349 -5.56 17.98 13.03
N THR A 350 -6.83 18.16 13.39
CA THR A 350 -7.92 18.52 12.47
C THR A 350 -8.82 19.61 13.07
N ASN A 351 -9.64 20.25 12.24
CA ASN A 351 -10.56 21.32 12.63
C ASN A 351 -12.03 20.84 12.76
N ALA A 352 -12.22 19.54 13.00
CA ALA A 352 -13.53 18.91 13.03
C ALA A 352 -14.37 19.30 14.25
N THR A 353 -15.67 19.05 14.15
CA THR A 353 -16.58 19.00 15.32
C THR A 353 -16.66 17.56 15.80
N MET A 354 -16.52 17.36 17.11
CA MET A 354 -16.37 16.02 17.70
C MET A 354 -17.16 15.82 18.98
N VAL A 355 -17.63 14.60 19.19
CA VAL A 355 -18.19 14.12 20.47
C VAL A 355 -17.14 13.28 21.18
N LEU A 356 -16.75 13.65 22.39
CA LEU A 356 -15.69 12.96 23.15
C LEU A 356 -16.23 12.49 24.50
N ASN A 357 -16.19 11.18 24.75
CA ASN A 357 -16.50 10.59 26.04
C ASN A 357 -15.20 10.03 26.62
N ALA A 358 -14.49 10.83 27.39
CA ALA A 358 -13.20 10.47 27.96
C ALA A 358 -13.35 10.10 29.45
N SER A 359 -12.74 8.99 29.85
CA SER A 359 -12.67 8.52 31.22
C SER A 359 -11.34 7.83 31.51
N GLY A 360 -11.07 7.56 32.79
CA GLY A 360 -9.82 6.97 33.24
C GLY A 360 -8.64 7.88 32.92
N THR A 361 -7.50 7.28 32.57
CA THR A 361 -6.27 8.03 32.28
C THR A 361 -6.18 8.54 30.84
N ALA A 362 -7.31 8.68 30.15
CA ALA A 362 -7.36 9.15 28.77
C ALA A 362 -6.86 10.60 28.64
N VAL A 363 -6.09 10.87 27.59
CA VAL A 363 -5.61 12.22 27.29
C VAL A 363 -6.06 12.63 25.89
N VAL A 364 -6.76 13.75 25.78
CA VAL A 364 -7.06 14.43 24.51
C VAL A 364 -6.06 15.57 24.33
N ASP A 365 -5.32 15.57 23.24
CA ASP A 365 -4.22 16.50 22.96
C ASP A 365 -4.50 17.31 21.68
N CYS A 366 -4.80 18.59 21.87
CA CYS A 366 -5.04 19.59 20.82
C CYS A 366 -3.83 20.53 20.63
N SER A 367 -2.67 20.26 21.25
CA SER A 367 -1.54 21.19 21.29
C SER A 367 -0.78 21.37 19.97
N ARG A 368 -0.99 20.48 19.00
CA ARG A 368 -0.17 20.39 17.77
C ARG A 368 -0.75 21.09 16.55
N ASP A 369 -2.01 21.52 16.62
CA ASP A 369 -2.69 22.17 15.50
C ASP A 369 -3.35 23.46 15.97
N PRO A 370 -2.95 24.64 15.44
CA PRO A 370 -3.48 25.93 15.87
C PRO A 370 -4.90 26.22 15.35
N ARG A 371 -5.45 25.39 14.44
CA ARG A 371 -6.77 25.64 13.85
C ARG A 371 -7.89 25.46 14.88
N PRO A 372 -8.99 26.24 14.78
CA PRO A 372 -10.16 26.10 15.65
C PRO A 372 -10.79 24.71 15.61
N LYS A 373 -11.24 24.24 16.77
CA LYS A 373 -11.91 22.95 16.98
C LYS A 373 -13.19 23.14 17.81
N THR A 374 -14.11 22.20 17.67
CA THR A 374 -15.38 22.20 18.42
C THR A 374 -15.56 20.87 19.15
N ILE A 375 -15.69 20.93 20.48
CA ILE A 375 -16.09 19.79 21.29
C ILE A 375 -17.58 19.94 21.61
N SER A 376 -18.37 18.96 21.16
CA SER A 376 -19.83 18.94 21.31
C SER A 376 -20.27 19.04 22.77
N ALA A 377 -21.43 19.64 23.01
CA ALA A 377 -22.07 19.73 24.33
C ALA A 377 -22.38 18.35 24.96
N THR A 378 -22.48 17.31 24.14
CA THR A 378 -22.75 15.94 24.59
C THR A 378 -21.49 15.20 25.04
N SER A 379 -20.32 15.86 25.04
CA SER A 379 -19.04 15.26 25.44
C SER A 379 -18.91 15.20 26.97
N THR A 380 -18.14 14.24 27.48
CA THR A 380 -17.84 14.07 28.91
C THR A 380 -16.37 13.80 29.16
N PHE A 381 -15.86 14.27 30.31
CA PHE A 381 -14.53 14.00 30.82
C PHE A 381 -14.63 13.60 32.30
N GLU A 382 -14.28 12.35 32.59
CA GLU A 382 -14.47 11.69 33.87
C GLU A 382 -13.17 11.00 34.34
N ASP A 383 -13.13 10.57 35.60
CA ASP A 383 -12.09 9.68 36.17
C ASP A 383 -10.62 10.01 35.82
N ASP A 384 -10.20 11.27 35.98
CA ASP A 384 -8.84 11.80 35.71
C ASP A 384 -8.49 12.00 34.22
N ALA A 385 -9.48 11.95 33.33
CA ALA A 385 -9.26 12.21 31.91
C ALA A 385 -8.92 13.67 31.62
N ALA A 386 -7.87 13.90 30.82
CA ALA A 386 -7.30 15.22 30.58
C ALA A 386 -7.54 15.75 29.17
N LEU A 387 -7.66 17.08 29.05
CA LEU A 387 -7.62 17.84 27.80
C LEU A 387 -6.41 18.78 27.81
N ILE A 388 -5.58 18.73 26.78
CA ILE A 388 -4.40 19.59 26.59
C ILE A 388 -4.66 20.53 25.41
N ASP A 389 -4.86 21.81 25.68
CA ASP A 389 -5.09 22.85 24.65
C ASP A 389 -4.40 24.18 24.99
N PRO A 390 -3.06 24.24 25.00
CA PRO A 390 -2.31 25.42 25.43
C PRO A 390 -2.55 26.66 24.54
N ALA A 391 -2.99 26.46 23.30
CA ALA A 391 -3.28 27.54 22.35
C ALA A 391 -4.75 27.99 22.37
N GLY A 392 -5.62 27.38 23.19
CA GLY A 392 -7.04 27.73 23.28
C GLY A 392 -7.81 27.52 21.97
N THR A 393 -7.45 26.47 21.23
CA THR A 393 -8.03 26.15 19.91
C THR A 393 -9.42 25.55 20.00
N VAL A 394 -9.82 25.03 21.15
CA VAL A 394 -11.19 24.57 21.40
C VAL A 394 -12.08 25.78 21.66
N THR A 395 -12.83 26.17 20.62
CA THR A 395 -13.59 27.44 20.60
C THR A 395 -15.00 27.33 21.18
N THR A 396 -15.58 26.12 21.18
CA THR A 396 -16.85 25.82 21.84
C THR A 396 -16.70 24.53 22.62
N MET A 397 -17.06 24.59 23.91
CA MET A 397 -17.03 23.46 24.83
C MET A 397 -18.21 23.64 25.79
N SER A 398 -19.17 22.72 25.75
CA SER A 398 -20.29 22.67 26.71
C SER A 398 -20.39 21.27 27.29
N CYS A 399 -19.25 20.70 27.67
CA CYS A 399 -19.14 19.33 28.16
C CYS A 399 -19.16 19.25 29.69
N THR A 400 -19.38 18.04 30.20
CA THR A 400 -19.39 17.78 31.65
C THR A 400 -18.01 17.33 32.12
N PHE A 401 -17.50 17.95 33.19
CA PHE A 401 -16.29 17.51 33.90
C PHE A 401 -16.66 16.98 35.29
N ALA A 402 -16.36 15.71 35.55
CA ALA A 402 -16.56 15.12 36.87
C ALA A 402 -15.29 15.18 37.72
N GLY A 403 -15.40 15.58 38.99
CA GLY A 403 -14.35 15.42 40.01
C GLY A 403 -13.02 16.16 39.71
N ASN A 404 -11.90 15.43 39.82
CA ASN A 404 -10.53 15.94 39.63
C ASN A 404 -10.06 15.98 38.17
N SER A 405 -10.92 15.61 37.23
CA SER A 405 -10.52 15.28 35.85
C SER A 405 -9.85 16.43 35.10
N LEU A 406 -10.09 17.70 35.47
CA LEU A 406 -9.37 18.85 34.90
C LEU A 406 -9.20 20.01 35.89
N LYS A 407 -8.01 20.60 35.95
CA LYS A 407 -7.81 21.91 36.56
C LYS A 407 -8.28 22.98 35.58
N ARG A 408 -9.21 23.82 35.99
CA ARG A 408 -9.73 24.95 35.18
C ARG A 408 -8.63 25.89 34.67
N SER A 409 -7.49 25.97 35.35
CA SER A 409 -6.31 26.74 34.92
C SER A 409 -5.70 26.27 33.61
N ASP A 410 -5.97 25.02 33.23
CA ASP A 410 -5.36 24.36 32.08
C ASP A 410 -6.23 24.51 30.82
N LEU A 411 -7.43 25.08 30.99
CA LEU A 411 -8.35 25.47 29.92
C LEU A 411 -8.13 26.97 29.65
N GLY A 412 -7.83 27.32 28.39
CA GLY A 412 -7.57 28.70 27.98
C GLY A 412 -8.72 29.68 28.33
N PRO A 413 -8.52 31.00 28.21
CA PRO A 413 -9.46 32.02 28.68
C PRO A 413 -10.84 32.01 27.97
N SER A 414 -11.03 31.22 26.92
CA SER A 414 -12.24 31.17 26.09
C SER A 414 -13.29 30.15 26.53
N THR A 415 -13.02 29.29 27.52
CA THR A 415 -13.84 28.10 27.75
C THR A 415 -14.85 28.25 28.91
N VAL A 416 -16.15 28.20 28.59
CA VAL A 416 -17.24 28.19 29.59
C VAL A 416 -17.34 26.79 30.20
N VAL A 417 -16.87 26.63 31.44
CA VAL A 417 -17.03 25.38 32.19
C VAL A 417 -18.29 25.46 33.04
N THR A 418 -19.34 24.75 32.65
CA THR A 418 -20.47 24.44 33.53
C THR A 418 -20.08 23.28 34.44
N ARG A 419 -19.84 23.57 35.72
CA ARG A 419 -19.81 22.52 36.74
C ARG A 419 -21.25 22.09 37.03
N PRO A 420 -21.56 20.79 37.13
CA PRO A 420 -22.85 20.34 37.63
C PRO A 420 -23.13 20.85 39.05
#